data_AF-A0A948P0R3-F1
#
_entry.id   AF-A0A948P0R3-F1
#
_cell.length_a   1.000
_cell.length_b   1.000
_cell.length_c   1.000
_cell.angle_alpha   90.00
_cell.angle_beta   90.00
_cell.angle_gamma   90.00
#
_symmetry.space_group_name_H-M   'P 1'
#
loop_
_entity.id
_entity.type
_entity.pdbx_description
1 polymer ?
#
loop_
_entity_poly.entity_id
_entity_poly.type
_entity_poly.pdbx_seq_one_letter_code
_entity_poly.pdbx_strand_id
1 'polypeptide(L)'
;MARIPALPPKLFRTRNSQRDANTDLDRLMRVRRTIAAAIEDATRERLGLQQRLDAYHAQAASLLDNSGEYAERRSEDEQSIREAEDNAALATKRIGQIDTQIARLGDMLTELDRTLGGGTA
;
A
#
# COMPACT_ATOMS: atom_id res chain seq x y z
N MET A 1 45.45 11.05 -60.25
CA MET A 1 45.40 11.57 -58.87
C MET A 1 43.94 11.58 -58.41
N ALA A 2 43.54 10.67 -57.52
CA ALA A 2 42.17 10.59 -57.00
C ALA A 2 42.07 11.38 -55.68
N ARG A 3 41.16 12.36 -55.60
CA ARG A 3 40.86 13.13 -54.39
C ARG A 3 39.88 12.35 -53.51
N ILE A 4 40.26 12.11 -52.26
CA ILE A 4 39.37 11.53 -51.23
C ILE A 4 38.32 12.59 -50.86
N PRO A 5 37.01 12.28 -50.90
CA PRO A 5 35.99 13.20 -50.41
C PRO A 5 36.08 13.31 -48.88
N ALA A 6 36.24 14.52 -48.38
CA ALA A 6 36.19 14.80 -46.94
C ALA A 6 34.77 14.52 -46.43
N LEU A 7 34.63 13.64 -45.42
CA LEU A 7 33.36 13.48 -44.72
C LEU A 7 32.99 14.79 -44.01
N PRO A 8 31.71 15.22 -44.04
CA PRO A 8 31.27 16.38 -43.29
C PRO A 8 31.53 16.15 -41.80
N PRO A 9 31.95 17.20 -41.05
CA PRO A 9 32.15 17.06 -39.62
C PRO A 9 30.85 16.59 -38.98
N LYS A 10 30.88 15.41 -38.36
CA LYS A 10 29.78 14.96 -37.50
C LYS A 10 29.66 15.96 -36.37
N LEU A 11 28.74 16.90 -36.50
CA LEU A 11 28.32 17.77 -35.41
C LEU A 11 27.94 16.86 -34.24
N PHE A 12 28.66 16.98 -33.12
CA PHE A 12 28.29 16.33 -31.88
C PHE A 12 26.88 16.83 -31.51
N ARG A 13 25.86 16.00 -31.72
CA ARG A 13 24.52 16.25 -31.19
C ARG A 13 24.58 16.02 -29.68
N THR A 14 24.74 17.10 -28.93
CA THR A 14 24.55 17.05 -27.48
C THR A 14 23.12 16.63 -27.18
N ARG A 15 22.94 15.66 -26.26
CA ARG A 15 21.60 15.23 -25.82
C ARG A 15 20.78 16.44 -25.37
N ASN A 16 19.50 16.45 -25.72
CA ASN A 16 18.59 17.51 -25.32
C ASN A 16 18.22 17.34 -23.83
N SER A 17 18.76 18.20 -22.97
CA SER A 17 18.52 18.19 -21.52
C SER A 17 17.03 18.28 -21.16
N GLN A 18 16.24 19.01 -21.95
CA GLN A 18 14.79 19.12 -21.73
C GLN A 18 14.08 17.78 -21.92
N ARG A 19 14.52 16.96 -22.88
CA ARG A 19 13.96 15.63 -23.11
C ARG A 19 14.26 14.70 -21.94
N ASP A 20 15.49 14.75 -21.44
CA ASP A 20 15.89 13.93 -20.29
C ASP A 20 15.08 14.35 -19.05
N ALA A 21 14.94 15.66 -18.78
CA ALA A 21 14.11 16.19 -17.69
C ALA A 21 12.62 15.77 -17.80
N ASN A 22 12.03 15.85 -19.00
CA ASN A 22 10.65 15.39 -19.23
C ASN A 22 10.51 13.88 -18.98
N THR A 23 11.50 13.09 -19.39
CA THR A 23 11.51 11.64 -19.18
C THR A 23 11.58 11.31 -17.69
N ASP A 24 12.39 12.03 -16.93
CA ASP A 24 12.51 11.84 -15.49
C ASP A 24 11.22 12.24 -14.76
N LEU A 25 10.59 13.35 -15.16
CA LEU A 25 9.28 13.74 -14.67
C LEU A 25 8.23 12.64 -14.91
N ASP A 26 8.17 12.09 -16.12
CA ASP A 26 7.22 11.02 -16.46
C ASP A 26 7.43 9.77 -15.61
N ARG A 27 8.69 9.41 -15.32
CA ARG A 27 9.04 8.30 -14.43
C ARG A 27 8.54 8.56 -13.02
N LEU A 28 8.84 9.73 -12.45
CA LEU A 28 8.41 10.10 -11.10
C LEU A 28 6.89 10.15 -10.98
N MET A 29 6.18 10.69 -11.99
CA MET A 29 4.72 10.70 -12.03
C MET A 29 4.10 9.31 -12.13
N ARG A 30 4.79 8.34 -12.73
CA ARG A 30 4.35 6.94 -12.72
C ARG A 30 4.49 6.34 -11.33
N VAL A 31 5.65 6.51 -10.70
CA VAL A 31 5.90 6.02 -9.33
C VAL A 31 4.88 6.62 -8.36
N ARG A 32 4.62 7.92 -8.45
CA ARG A 32 3.64 8.64 -7.62
C ARG A 32 2.26 8.00 -7.69
N ARG A 33 1.76 7.76 -8.91
CA ARG A 33 0.46 7.14 -9.13
C ARG A 33 0.39 5.71 -8.58
N THR A 34 1.45 4.93 -8.75
CA THR A 34 1.51 3.56 -8.22
C THR A 34 1.49 3.54 -6.69
N ILE A 35 2.23 4.44 -6.03
CA ILE A 35 2.21 4.54 -4.57
C ILE A 35 0.83 4.96 -4.07
N ALA A 36 0.21 5.97 -4.69
CA ALA A 36 -1.13 6.41 -4.33
C ALA A 36 -2.17 5.29 -4.47
N ALA A 37 -2.13 4.53 -5.57
CA ALA A 37 -3.02 3.38 -5.76
C ALA A 37 -2.81 2.30 -4.70
N ALA A 38 -1.55 1.99 -4.35
CA ALA A 38 -1.24 1.01 -3.30
C ALA A 38 -1.76 1.45 -1.92
N ILE A 39 -1.72 2.75 -1.60
CA ILE A 39 -2.31 3.30 -0.37
C ILE A 39 -3.83 3.11 -0.36
N GLU A 40 -4.50 3.40 -1.49
CA GLU A 40 -5.95 3.19 -1.60
C GLU A 40 -6.34 1.72 -1.44
N ASP A 41 -5.63 0.80 -2.09
CA ASP A 41 -5.83 -0.64 -1.96
C ASP A 41 -5.67 -1.11 -0.51
N ALA A 42 -4.57 -0.71 0.14
CA ALA A 42 -4.32 -1.04 1.53
C ALA A 42 -5.39 -0.47 2.47
N THR A 43 -5.86 0.75 2.22
CA THR A 43 -6.94 1.39 2.99
C THR A 43 -8.26 0.62 2.83
N ARG A 44 -8.60 0.17 1.62
CA ARG A 44 -9.78 -0.68 1.38
C ARG A 44 -9.67 -2.01 2.12
N GLU A 45 -8.52 -2.67 2.07
CA GLU A 45 -8.29 -3.93 2.80
C GLU A 45 -8.47 -3.72 4.31
N ARG A 46 -7.89 -2.65 4.86
CA ARG A 46 -8.03 -2.29 6.28
C ARG A 46 -9.49 -2.12 6.69
N LEU A 47 -10.27 -1.37 5.90
CA LEU A 47 -11.70 -1.16 6.18
C LEU A 47 -12.49 -2.47 6.14
N GLY A 48 -12.22 -3.34 5.17
CA GLY A 48 -12.86 -4.65 5.09
C GLY A 48 -12.44 -5.60 6.22
N LEU A 49 -11.23 -5.46 6.77
CA LEU A 49 -10.81 -6.19 7.97
C LEU A 49 -11.47 -5.65 9.23
N GLN A 50 -11.62 -4.33 9.36
CA GLN A 50 -12.32 -3.72 10.49
C GLN A 50 -13.77 -4.22 10.58
N GLN A 51 -14.49 -4.24 9.46
CA GLN A 51 -15.87 -4.77 9.43
C GLN A 51 -15.95 -6.24 9.87
N ARG A 52 -14.96 -7.06 9.47
CA ARG A 52 -14.89 -8.47 9.89
C ARG A 52 -14.55 -8.62 11.36
N LEU A 53 -13.64 -7.80 11.87
CA LEU A 53 -13.31 -7.74 13.30
C LEU A 53 -14.55 -7.43 14.14
N ASP A 54 -15.32 -6.42 13.74
CA ASP A 54 -16.56 -6.05 14.41
C ASP A 54 -17.58 -7.21 14.38
N ALA A 55 -17.67 -7.92 13.26
CA ALA A 55 -18.53 -9.11 13.14
C ALA A 55 -18.09 -10.27 14.03
N TYR A 56 -16.78 -10.55 14.15
CA TYR A 56 -16.27 -11.59 15.06
C TYR A 56 -16.56 -11.25 16.53
N HIS A 57 -16.40 -9.98 16.92
CA HIS A 57 -16.78 -9.54 18.27
C HIS A 57 -18.27 -9.66 18.53
N ALA A 58 -19.12 -9.26 17.57
CA ALA A 58 -20.57 -9.42 17.71
C ALA A 58 -20.97 -10.90 17.82
N GLN A 59 -20.33 -11.78 17.04
CA GLN A 59 -20.55 -13.22 17.10
C GLN A 59 -20.14 -13.79 18.47
N ALA A 60 -18.94 -13.46 18.97
CA ALA A 60 -18.47 -13.92 20.27
C ALA A 60 -19.40 -13.43 21.41
N ALA A 61 -19.78 -12.14 21.40
CA ALA A 61 -20.70 -11.59 22.39
C ALA A 61 -22.08 -12.28 22.35
N SER A 62 -22.63 -12.48 21.16
CA SER A 62 -23.90 -13.19 21.00
C SER A 62 -23.83 -14.63 21.50
N LEU A 63 -22.73 -15.35 21.24
CA LEU A 63 -22.55 -16.70 21.76
C LEU A 63 -22.40 -16.68 23.28
N LEU A 64 -21.67 -15.73 23.86
CA LEU A 64 -21.52 -15.58 25.30
C LEU A 64 -22.85 -15.29 26.00
N ASP A 65 -23.73 -14.48 25.42
CA ASP A 65 -25.04 -14.15 25.99
C ASP A 65 -26.02 -15.34 25.94
N ASN A 66 -25.88 -16.22 24.94
CA ASN A 66 -26.80 -17.34 24.71
C ASN A 66 -26.30 -18.69 25.25
N SER A 67 -25.01 -18.79 25.53
CA SER A 67 -24.39 -19.98 26.09
C SER A 67 -24.21 -19.73 27.58
N GLY A 68 -24.76 -20.61 28.42
CA GLY A 68 -24.83 -20.42 29.87
C GLY A 68 -23.48 -20.14 30.55
N GLU A 69 -23.49 -20.10 31.88
CA GLU A 69 -22.29 -19.82 32.67
C GLU A 69 -21.09 -20.68 32.21
N TYR A 70 -19.88 -20.10 32.28
CA TYR A 70 -18.67 -20.67 31.68
C TYR A 70 -18.45 -22.16 32.04
N ALA A 71 -18.72 -22.55 33.29
CA ALA A 71 -18.54 -23.93 33.77
C ALA A 71 -19.62 -24.91 33.28
N GLU A 72 -20.78 -24.40 32.83
CA GLU A 72 -21.94 -25.17 32.39
C GLU A 72 -22.12 -25.12 30.86
N ARG A 73 -21.28 -24.33 30.19
CA ARG A 73 -21.34 -24.10 28.76
C ARG A 73 -21.07 -25.37 27.97
N ARG A 74 -21.86 -25.60 26.92
CA ARG A 74 -21.63 -26.71 25.99
C ARG A 74 -20.28 -26.52 25.29
N SER A 75 -19.56 -27.61 25.09
CA SER A 75 -18.25 -27.61 24.42
C SER A 75 -18.30 -27.00 23.01
N GLU A 76 -19.41 -27.17 22.29
CA GLU A 76 -19.64 -26.61 20.96
C GLU A 76 -19.71 -25.08 20.96
N ASP A 77 -20.41 -24.51 21.95
CA ASP A 77 -20.57 -23.06 22.10
C ASP A 77 -19.21 -22.44 22.50
N GLU A 78 -18.51 -23.08 23.45
CA GLU A 78 -17.17 -22.65 23.89
C GLU A 78 -16.14 -22.71 22.74
N GLN A 79 -16.20 -23.74 21.90
CA GLN A 79 -15.35 -23.84 20.72
C GLN A 79 -15.65 -22.71 19.72
N SER A 80 -16.93 -22.43 19.47
CA SER A 80 -17.36 -21.38 18.55
C SER A 80 -16.94 -19.98 19.04
N ILE A 81 -16.98 -19.74 20.35
CA ILE A 81 -16.50 -18.49 20.96
C ILE A 81 -15.00 -18.33 20.73
N ARG A 82 -14.21 -19.37 21.04
CA ARG A 82 -12.75 -19.33 20.83
C ARG A 82 -12.38 -19.07 19.37
N GLU A 83 -13.07 -19.71 18.43
CA GLU A 83 -12.83 -19.48 17.00
C GLU A 83 -13.13 -18.03 16.59
N ALA A 84 -14.19 -17.43 17.11
CA ALA A 84 -14.48 -16.02 16.86
C ALA A 84 -13.40 -15.10 17.46
N GLU A 85 -12.93 -15.37 18.68
CA GLU A 85 -11.86 -14.62 19.33
C GLU A 85 -10.52 -14.74 18.60
N ASP A 86 -10.15 -15.95 18.17
CA ASP A 86 -8.92 -16.18 17.40
C ASP A 86 -8.94 -15.43 16.06
N ASN A 87 -10.08 -15.46 15.37
CA ASN A 87 -10.27 -14.70 14.13
C ASN A 87 -10.17 -13.19 14.37
N ALA A 88 -10.73 -12.67 15.47
CA ALA A 88 -10.61 -11.27 15.86
C ALA A 88 -9.14 -10.89 16.15
N ALA A 89 -8.38 -11.75 16.84
CA ALA A 89 -6.97 -11.52 17.11
C ALA A 89 -6.13 -11.47 15.82
N LEU A 90 -6.39 -12.39 14.89
CA LEU A 90 -5.72 -12.40 13.58
C LEU A 90 -6.04 -11.16 12.74
N ALA A 91 -7.32 -10.75 12.71
CA ALA A 91 -7.75 -9.53 12.02
C ALA A 91 -7.06 -8.29 12.60
N THR A 92 -7.02 -8.16 13.93
CA THR A 92 -6.33 -7.06 14.64
C THR A 92 -4.86 -6.99 14.27
N LYS A 93 -4.16 -8.14 14.29
CA LYS A 93 -2.75 -8.21 13.90
C LYS A 93 -2.54 -7.75 12.47
N ARG A 94 -3.40 -8.19 11.54
CA ARG A 94 -3.31 -7.81 10.13
C ARG A 94 -3.58 -6.32 9.93
N ILE A 95 -4.56 -5.74 10.62
CA ILE A 95 -4.84 -4.29 10.58
C ILE A 95 -3.58 -3.50 10.97
N GLY A 96 -2.92 -3.85 12.08
CA GLY A 96 -1.68 -3.16 12.50
C GLY A 96 -0.54 -3.26 11.48
N GLN A 97 -0.43 -4.40 10.76
CA GLN A 97 0.53 -4.55 9.66
C GLN A 97 0.19 -3.63 8.48
N ILE A 98 -1.08 -3.52 8.12
CA ILE A 98 -1.55 -2.66 7.03
C ILE A 98 -1.37 -1.18 7.40
N ASP A 99 -1.66 -0.79 8.63
CA ASP A 99 -1.44 0.58 9.11
C ASP A 99 0.04 0.98 8.98
N THR A 100 0.95 0.05 9.31
CA THR A 100 2.39 0.26 9.12
C THR A 100 2.75 0.41 7.63
N GLN A 101 2.11 -0.35 6.73
CA GLN A 101 2.34 -0.25 5.29
C GLN A 101 1.83 1.08 4.73
N ILE A 102 0.61 1.49 5.10
CA ILE A 102 0.01 2.77 4.70
C ILE A 102 0.92 3.93 5.13
N ALA A 103 1.38 3.93 6.38
CA ALA A 103 2.29 4.96 6.88
C ALA A 103 3.57 5.05 6.04
N ARG A 104 4.25 3.92 5.81
CA ARG A 104 5.48 3.88 5.00
C ARG A 104 5.27 4.36 3.57
N LEU A 105 4.16 3.95 2.94
CA LEU A 105 3.82 4.39 1.59
C LEU A 105 3.51 5.89 1.57
N GLY A 106 2.85 6.41 2.60
CA GLY A 106 2.61 7.85 2.79
C GLY A 106 3.90 8.66 2.92
N ASP A 107 4.88 8.15 3.66
CA ASP A 107 6.21 8.77 3.78
C ASP A 107 6.92 8.80 2.43
N MET A 108 6.88 7.69 1.67
CA MET A 108 7.46 7.60 0.33
C MET A 108 6.80 8.58 -0.65
N LEU A 109 5.47 8.73 -0.58
CA LEU A 109 4.73 9.67 -1.42
C LEU A 109 5.11 11.12 -1.09
N THR A 110 5.23 11.43 0.20
CA THR A 110 5.63 12.75 0.68
C THR A 110 7.04 13.12 0.22
N GLU A 111 7.98 12.19 0.30
CA GLU A 111 9.34 12.39 -0.20
C GLU A 111 9.35 12.59 -1.71
N LEU A 112 8.58 11.80 -2.46
CA LEU A 112 8.46 11.95 -3.90
C LEU A 112 7.88 13.32 -4.29
N ASP A 113 6.83 13.78 -3.60
CA ASP A 113 6.24 15.09 -3.84
C ASP A 113 7.22 16.23 -3.52
N ARG A 114 8.08 16.07 -2.51
CA ARG A 114 9.20 16.99 -2.23
C ARG A 114 10.21 17.01 -3.38
N THR A 115 10.60 15.86 -3.92
CA THR A 115 11.54 15.81 -5.06
C THR A 115 10.96 16.46 -6.31
N LEU A 116 9.64 16.32 -6.54
CA LEU A 116 8.94 16.95 -7.65
C LEU A 116 8.81 18.47 -7.47
N GLY A 117 8.55 18.94 -6.24
CA GLY A 117 8.45 20.36 -5.91
C GLY A 117 9.81 21.08 -5.78
N GLY A 118 10.89 20.35 -5.52
CA GLY A 118 12.25 20.88 -5.40
C GLY A 118 12.98 21.12 -6.72
N GLY A 119 12.38 20.77 -7.87
CA GLY A 119 12.96 20.93 -9.20
C GLY A 119 12.87 22.34 -9.80
N THR A 120 12.40 23.33 -9.04
CA THR A 120 12.20 24.72 -9.49
C THR A 120 13.01 25.75 -8.66
N ALA A 121 14.27 25.46 -8.38
CA ALA A 121 15.22 26.43 -7.83
C ALA A 121 16.52 26.43 -8.64
#